data_AF-A0A7W6GYU8-F1
#
_entry.id   AF-A0A7W6GYU8-F1
#
_cell.length_a   1.000
_cell.length_b   1.000
_cell.length_c   1.000
_cell.angle_alpha   90.00
_cell.angle_beta   90.00
_cell.angle_gamma   90.00
#
_symmetry.space_group_name_H-M   'P 1'
#
loop_
_entity.id
_entity.type
_entity.pdbx_description
1 polymer ?
#
loop_
_entity_poly.entity_id
_entity_poly.type
_entity_poly.pdbx_seq_one_letter_code
_entity_poly.pdbx_strand_id
1 'polypeptide(L)'
;MTSAFARGLLVATMIMTPALLLPNLGNESTPFVLLVALLAGVLTFVEYNSVFPSIVEFRDAAPFNRLRFVALFTIIFSLSLILSGMSHPTLMSTAVTSVGTIAGNAIDFPYSPVRLVVLMLPSDATSATINFVRTAAGTSYIVSLFAMTAFLVMVRVLNWPARSGAFNVWVNLPVFDPTAGGDVVERLHRDARINIVIGFLLPFLVPAVVKLASDLLEPITLQHPQTLIWTIAAWAFLPASIIMRGIAMGKIADMIEEKRKRAYAEAELEHDNGFQLA
;
A
#
# COMPACT_ATOMS: atom_id res chain seq x y z
N MET A 1 24.30 -2.36 -4.07
CA MET A 1 24.38 -3.79 -3.68
C MET A 1 23.93 -4.08 -2.25
N THR A 2 24.65 -3.66 -1.20
CA THR A 2 24.29 -4.00 0.22
C THR A 2 22.89 -3.55 0.64
N SER A 3 22.50 -2.32 0.30
CA SER A 3 21.16 -1.80 0.60
C SER A 3 20.04 -2.47 -0.21
N ALA A 4 20.33 -2.94 -1.42
CA ALA A 4 19.37 -3.69 -2.24
C ALA A 4 19.14 -5.09 -1.64
N PHE A 5 20.22 -5.74 -1.19
CA PHE A 5 20.15 -7.05 -0.54
C PHE A 5 19.33 -6.99 0.76
N ALA A 6 19.59 -6.00 1.61
CA ALA A 6 18.82 -5.81 2.84
C ALA A 6 17.31 -5.63 2.56
N ARG A 7 16.93 -4.88 1.52
CA ARG A 7 15.52 -4.73 1.13
C ARG A 7 14.91 -6.04 0.64
N GLY A 8 15.63 -6.80 -0.18
CA GLY A 8 15.20 -8.12 -0.62
C GLY A 8 14.95 -9.08 0.56
N LEU A 9 15.88 -9.10 1.52
CA LEU A 9 15.73 -9.91 2.74
C LEU A 9 14.52 -9.48 3.57
N LEU A 10 14.30 -8.17 3.75
CA LEU A 10 13.15 -7.64 4.47
C LEU A 10 11.81 -8.05 3.84
N VAL A 11 11.71 -7.99 2.50
CA VAL A 11 10.51 -8.42 1.77
C VAL A 11 10.29 -9.93 1.89
N ALA A 12 11.35 -10.73 1.78
CA ALA A 12 11.26 -12.18 1.97
C ALA A 12 10.76 -12.52 3.38
N THR A 13 11.32 -11.89 4.42
CA THR A 13 10.91 -12.08 5.81
C THR A 13 9.45 -11.68 6.04
N MET A 14 8.99 -10.57 5.46
CA MET A 14 7.60 -10.15 5.53
C MET A 14 6.66 -11.24 4.98
N ILE A 15 7.01 -11.83 3.84
CA ILE A 15 6.18 -12.87 3.19
C ILE A 15 6.18 -14.17 4.01
N MET A 16 7.31 -14.51 4.62
CA MET A 16 7.43 -15.70 5.48
C MET A 16 6.74 -15.53 6.83
N THR A 17 6.45 -14.30 7.28
CA THR A 17 5.97 -14.01 8.63
C THR A 17 4.71 -14.82 9.03
N PRO A 18 3.66 -14.94 8.20
CA PRO A 18 2.52 -15.81 8.51
C PRO A 18 2.92 -17.26 8.72
N ALA A 19 3.82 -17.77 7.87
CA ALA A 19 4.27 -19.15 7.96
C ALA A 19 5.09 -19.45 9.20
N LEU A 20 5.82 -18.46 9.70
CA LEU A 20 6.64 -18.57 10.91
C LEU A 20 5.83 -18.46 12.20
N LEU A 21 4.72 -17.71 12.19
CA LEU A 21 3.94 -17.40 13.40
C LEU A 21 2.70 -18.29 13.57
N LEU A 22 2.14 -18.83 12.49
CA LEU A 22 0.94 -19.65 12.56
C LEU A 22 1.29 -21.10 12.96
N PRO A 23 0.65 -21.65 14.00
CA PRO A 23 0.84 -23.03 14.37
C PRO A 23 0.17 -23.96 13.36
N ASN A 24 0.77 -25.13 13.12
CA ASN A 24 0.18 -26.22 12.32
C ASN A 24 -0.19 -25.87 10.87
N LEU A 25 0.59 -25.00 10.21
CA LEU A 25 0.62 -25.04 8.76
C LEU A 25 1.20 -26.39 8.37
N GLY A 26 0.34 -27.31 7.92
CA GLY A 26 0.77 -28.64 7.51
C GLY A 26 2.00 -28.54 6.60
N ASN A 27 2.91 -29.51 6.75
CA ASN A 27 4.22 -29.56 6.07
C ASN A 27 4.16 -29.30 4.55
N GLU A 28 2.98 -29.41 3.94
CA GLU A 28 2.69 -29.21 2.53
C GLU A 28 2.75 -27.73 2.06
N SER A 29 2.49 -26.75 2.93
CA SER A 29 2.39 -25.32 2.52
C SER A 29 3.70 -24.53 2.66
N THR A 30 4.63 -24.99 3.49
CA THR A 30 5.93 -24.32 3.75
C THR A 30 6.80 -24.15 2.51
N PRO A 31 6.97 -25.16 1.62
CA PRO A 31 7.82 -25.01 0.44
C PRO A 31 7.32 -23.93 -0.52
N PHE A 32 5.99 -23.81 -0.68
CA PHE A 32 5.38 -22.79 -1.53
C PHE A 32 5.64 -21.38 -0.99
N VAL A 33 5.45 -21.15 0.32
CA VAL A 33 5.72 -19.84 0.94
C VAL A 33 7.19 -19.45 0.82
N LEU A 34 8.11 -20.41 1.05
CA LEU A 34 9.54 -20.17 0.89
C LEU A 34 9.91 -19.78 -0.55
N LEU A 35 9.34 -20.47 -1.54
CA LEU A 35 9.55 -20.14 -2.95
C LEU A 35 9.06 -18.72 -3.28
N VAL A 36 7.84 -18.37 -2.86
CA VAL A 36 7.28 -17.02 -3.10
C VAL A 36 8.11 -15.94 -2.39
N ALA A 37 8.54 -16.19 -1.15
CA ALA A 37 9.39 -15.27 -0.41
C ALA A 37 10.76 -15.06 -1.07
N LEU A 38 11.38 -16.15 -1.55
CA LEU A 38 12.64 -16.10 -2.28
C LEU A 38 12.49 -15.31 -3.58
N LEU A 39 11.47 -15.61 -4.38
CA LEU A 39 11.21 -14.92 -5.64
C LEU A 39 10.97 -13.41 -5.43
N ALA A 40 10.13 -13.04 -4.47
CA ALA A 40 9.86 -11.64 -4.16
C ALA A 40 11.11 -10.92 -3.60
N GLY A 41 11.92 -11.60 -2.78
CA GLY A 41 13.17 -11.06 -2.27
C GLY A 41 14.21 -10.84 -3.38
N VAL A 42 14.36 -11.80 -4.30
CA VAL A 42 15.25 -11.69 -5.46
C VAL A 42 14.76 -10.60 -6.42
N LEU A 43 13.47 -10.53 -6.72
CA LEU A 43 12.89 -9.48 -7.57
C LEU A 43 13.15 -8.10 -6.96
N THR A 44 12.92 -7.95 -5.65
CA THR A 44 13.23 -6.70 -4.93
C THR A 44 14.72 -6.37 -5.01
N PHE A 45 15.60 -7.35 -4.81
CA PHE A 45 17.04 -7.15 -4.95
C PHE A 45 17.42 -6.65 -6.35
N VAL A 46 16.90 -7.31 -7.40
CA VAL A 46 17.18 -6.95 -8.79
C VAL A 46 16.69 -5.53 -9.11
N GLU A 47 15.46 -5.18 -8.73
CA GLU A 47 14.89 -3.84 -8.98
C GLU A 47 15.67 -2.72 -8.28
N TYR A 48 16.18 -2.97 -7.07
CA TYR A 48 17.00 -2.00 -6.33
C TYR A 48 18.49 -2.02 -6.70
N ASN A 49 18.93 -3.00 -7.49
CA ASN A 49 20.30 -3.07 -7.99
C ASN A 49 20.42 -2.70 -9.49
N SER A 50 19.32 -2.68 -10.22
CA SER A 50 19.26 -2.28 -11.64
C SER A 50 19.39 -0.77 -11.82
N VAL A 51 19.96 -0.33 -12.94
CA VAL A 51 19.99 1.08 -13.33
C VAL A 51 18.62 1.54 -13.86
N PHE A 52 17.94 0.67 -14.61
CA PHE A 52 16.62 0.92 -15.18
C PHE A 52 15.59 0.04 -14.45
N PRO A 53 14.83 0.60 -13.49
CA PRO A 53 13.77 -0.14 -12.81
C PRO A 53 12.60 -0.39 -13.75
N SER A 54 11.86 -1.47 -13.51
CA SER A 54 10.72 -1.86 -14.35
C SER A 54 9.40 -1.88 -13.60
N ILE A 55 9.43 -2.14 -12.29
CA ILE A 55 8.22 -2.38 -11.48
C ILE A 55 8.15 -1.42 -10.29
N VAL A 56 9.27 -1.17 -9.60
CA VAL A 56 9.25 -0.43 -8.34
C VAL A 56 9.22 1.07 -8.60
N GLU A 57 8.03 1.65 -8.55
CA GLU A 57 7.84 3.10 -8.56
C GLU A 57 8.38 3.75 -7.28
N PHE A 58 8.81 5.01 -7.39
CA PHE A 58 9.34 5.84 -6.29
C PHE A 58 10.53 5.20 -5.56
N ARG A 59 11.30 4.36 -6.26
CA ARG A 59 12.44 3.61 -5.72
C ARG A 59 13.43 4.49 -4.97
N ASP A 60 13.81 5.61 -5.58
CA ASP A 60 14.82 6.53 -5.09
C ASP A 60 14.21 7.72 -4.33
N ALA A 61 12.88 7.68 -4.14
CA ALA A 61 12.12 8.73 -3.48
C ALA A 61 11.62 8.24 -2.10
N ALA A 62 12.54 8.10 -1.16
CA ALA A 62 12.17 7.95 0.26
C ALA A 62 11.29 9.15 0.66
N PRO A 63 10.15 8.97 1.36
CA PRO A 63 9.77 7.84 2.23
C PRO A 63 8.75 6.84 1.63
N PHE A 64 8.29 7.02 0.40
CA PHE A 64 7.12 6.30 -0.16
C PHE A 64 7.17 4.78 0.04
N ASN A 65 8.21 4.13 -0.47
CA ASN A 65 8.34 2.67 -0.37
C ASN A 65 8.65 2.18 1.06
N ARG A 66 9.26 3.02 1.90
CA ARG A 66 9.54 2.66 3.30
C ARG A 66 8.23 2.57 4.09
N LEU A 67 7.35 3.55 3.90
CA LEU A 67 6.06 3.59 4.59
C LEU A 67 5.14 2.46 4.13
N ARG A 68 5.14 2.17 2.81
CA ARG A 68 4.42 1.02 2.25
C ARG A 68 4.88 -0.30 2.84
N PHE A 69 6.20 -0.51 2.92
CA PHE A 69 6.76 -1.71 3.54
C PHE A 69 6.38 -1.83 5.02
N VAL A 70 6.59 -0.77 5.80
CA VAL A 70 6.27 -0.77 7.24
C VAL A 70 4.78 -1.04 7.47
N ALA A 71 3.90 -0.37 6.72
CA ALA A 71 2.46 -0.58 6.85
C ALA A 71 2.06 -2.03 6.53
N LEU A 72 2.50 -2.57 5.39
CA LEU A 72 2.17 -3.94 5.01
C LEU A 72 2.73 -4.97 5.98
N PHE A 73 3.99 -4.79 6.41
CA PHE A 73 4.62 -5.66 7.41
C PHE A 73 3.86 -5.62 8.73
N THR A 74 3.50 -4.43 9.24
CA THR A 74 2.70 -4.29 10.46
C THR A 74 1.34 -4.98 10.32
N ILE A 75 0.65 -4.82 9.19
CA ILE A 75 -0.62 -5.50 8.93
C ILE A 75 -0.44 -7.02 8.98
N ILE A 76 0.50 -7.57 8.19
CA ILE A 76 0.74 -9.02 8.10
C ILE A 76 1.13 -9.58 9.48
N PHE A 77 2.03 -8.91 10.18
CA PHE A 77 2.49 -9.31 11.51
C PHE A 77 1.35 -9.30 12.52
N SER A 78 0.57 -8.22 12.59
CA SER A 78 -0.58 -8.11 13.50
C SER A 78 -1.65 -9.16 13.19
N LEU A 79 -2.00 -9.38 11.92
CA LEU A 79 -2.97 -10.41 11.54
C LEU A 79 -2.48 -11.82 11.89
N SER A 80 -1.20 -12.09 11.67
CA SER A 80 -0.58 -13.38 12.04
C SER A 80 -0.62 -13.61 13.54
N LEU A 81 -0.36 -12.58 14.35
CA LEU A 81 -0.46 -12.65 15.82
C LEU A 81 -1.90 -12.87 16.30
N ILE A 82 -2.87 -12.18 15.72
CA ILE A 82 -4.29 -12.32 16.08
C ILE A 82 -4.75 -13.76 15.81
N LEU A 83 -4.41 -14.32 14.64
CA LEU A 83 -4.74 -15.71 14.29
C LEU A 83 -4.01 -16.73 15.18
N SER A 84 -2.70 -16.57 15.38
CA SER A 84 -1.90 -17.46 16.23
C SER A 84 -2.41 -17.48 17.68
N GLY A 85 -2.85 -16.32 18.19
CA GLY A 85 -3.43 -16.16 19.52
C GLY A 85 -4.75 -16.91 19.74
N MET A 86 -5.43 -17.34 18.68
CA MET A 86 -6.67 -18.13 18.82
C MET A 86 -6.41 -19.53 19.39
N SER A 87 -5.27 -20.14 19.05
CA SER A 87 -4.87 -21.46 19.56
C SER A 87 -3.82 -21.38 20.66
N HIS A 88 -2.91 -20.41 20.59
CA HIS A 88 -1.81 -20.25 21.55
C HIS A 88 -1.74 -18.79 22.03
N PRO A 89 -2.65 -18.38 22.94
CA PRO A 89 -2.70 -17.01 23.42
C PRO A 89 -1.42 -16.66 24.21
N THR A 90 -0.75 -15.61 23.76
CA THR A 90 0.36 -14.92 24.43
C THR A 90 -0.04 -13.50 24.81
N LEU A 91 0.68 -12.88 25.74
CA LEU A 91 0.48 -11.46 26.10
C LEU A 91 0.46 -10.54 24.87
N MET A 92 1.39 -10.75 23.93
CA MET A 92 1.48 -9.96 22.70
C MET A 92 0.26 -10.17 21.80
N SER A 93 -0.13 -11.42 21.53
CA SER A 93 -1.30 -11.70 20.69
C SER A 93 -2.59 -11.16 21.29
N THR A 94 -2.76 -11.23 22.63
CA THR A 94 -3.93 -10.69 23.32
C THR A 94 -3.96 -9.17 23.27
N ALA A 95 -2.81 -8.50 23.47
CA ALA A 95 -2.73 -7.04 23.37
C ALA A 95 -3.09 -6.55 21.96
N VAL A 96 -2.50 -7.16 20.92
CA VAL A 96 -2.81 -6.81 19.52
C VAL A 96 -4.27 -7.09 19.20
N THR A 97 -4.83 -8.22 19.65
CA THR A 97 -6.24 -8.56 19.45
C THR A 97 -7.18 -7.56 20.12
N SER A 98 -6.88 -7.13 21.34
CA SER A 98 -7.68 -6.13 22.07
C SER A 98 -7.67 -4.77 21.36
N VAL A 99 -6.50 -4.29 20.94
CA VAL A 99 -6.38 -3.05 20.14
C VAL A 99 -7.16 -3.17 18.83
N GLY A 100 -7.00 -4.29 18.14
CA GLY A 100 -7.72 -4.58 16.90
C GLY A 100 -9.24 -4.63 17.07
N THR A 101 -9.71 -5.16 18.21
CA THR A 101 -11.14 -5.25 18.53
C THR A 101 -11.72 -3.86 18.79
N ILE A 102 -11.00 -3.01 19.52
CA ILE A 102 -11.39 -1.61 19.73
C ILE A 102 -11.46 -0.87 18.39
N ALA A 103 -10.42 -0.99 17.56
CA ALA A 103 -10.38 -0.36 16.24
C ALA A 103 -11.50 -0.87 15.32
N GLY A 104 -11.72 -2.19 15.28
CA GLY A 104 -12.78 -2.83 14.52
C GLY A 104 -14.16 -2.31 14.92
N ASN A 105 -14.47 -2.29 16.22
CA ASN A 105 -15.75 -1.78 16.71
C ASN A 105 -15.93 -0.27 16.45
N ALA A 106 -14.86 0.52 16.56
CA ALA A 106 -14.91 1.96 16.30
C ALA A 106 -15.18 2.30 14.84
N ILE A 107 -14.64 1.50 13.91
CA ILE A 107 -14.82 1.71 12.46
C ILE A 107 -16.09 1.01 11.95
N ASP A 108 -16.68 0.10 12.71
CA ASP A 108 -17.86 -0.69 12.32
C ASP A 108 -19.20 0.05 12.47
N PHE A 109 -19.36 1.20 11.82
CA PHE A 109 -20.61 1.95 11.70
C PHE A 109 -21.31 1.72 10.34
N PRO A 110 -22.59 2.10 10.18
CA PRO A 110 -23.31 1.90 8.92
C PRO A 110 -22.55 2.45 7.70
N TYR A 111 -22.48 1.65 6.64
CA TYR A 111 -21.78 1.96 5.38
C TYR A 111 -20.25 2.08 5.47
N SER A 112 -19.62 1.73 6.59
CA SER A 112 -18.16 1.73 6.67
C SER A 112 -17.54 0.55 5.88
N PRO A 113 -16.27 0.67 5.42
CA PRO A 113 -15.57 -0.43 4.76
C PRO A 113 -15.48 -1.68 5.64
N VAL A 114 -15.25 -1.52 6.94
CA VAL A 114 -15.20 -2.64 7.89
C VAL A 114 -16.57 -3.33 8.01
N ARG A 115 -17.66 -2.55 8.04
CA ARG A 115 -19.02 -3.11 8.02
C ARG A 115 -19.27 -3.93 6.75
N LEU A 116 -18.86 -3.41 5.59
CA LEU A 116 -19.02 -4.12 4.32
C LEU A 116 -18.23 -5.42 4.27
N VAL A 117 -17.03 -5.45 4.86
CA VAL A 117 -16.27 -6.70 5.01
C VAL A 117 -17.05 -7.71 5.85
N VAL A 118 -17.60 -7.29 6.99
CA VAL A 118 -18.39 -8.20 7.83
C VAL A 118 -19.64 -8.71 7.10
N LEU A 119 -20.29 -7.86 6.29
CA LEU A 119 -21.47 -8.24 5.50
C LEU A 119 -21.17 -9.21 4.34
N MET A 120 -19.90 -9.36 3.96
CA MET A 120 -19.47 -10.36 2.99
C MET A 120 -19.61 -11.79 3.54
N LEU A 121 -19.65 -11.95 4.86
CA LEU A 121 -19.79 -13.26 5.48
C LEU A 121 -21.17 -13.89 5.19
N PRO A 122 -21.24 -15.23 5.18
CA PRO A 122 -22.50 -15.96 5.15
C PRO A 122 -23.41 -15.59 6.32
N SER A 123 -24.73 -15.70 6.13
CA SER A 123 -25.72 -15.36 7.16
C SER A 123 -25.70 -16.30 8.37
N ASP A 124 -25.14 -17.50 8.21
CA ASP A 124 -24.95 -18.53 9.24
C ASP A 124 -23.57 -18.46 9.91
N ALA A 125 -22.74 -17.46 9.58
CA ALA A 125 -21.43 -17.28 10.20
C ALA A 125 -21.55 -17.12 11.72
N THR A 126 -20.71 -17.84 12.46
CA THR A 126 -20.71 -17.79 13.93
C THR A 126 -20.32 -16.40 14.44
N SER A 127 -20.80 -16.05 15.64
CA SER A 127 -20.42 -14.79 16.30
C SER A 127 -18.91 -14.65 16.50
N ALA A 128 -18.21 -15.76 16.74
CA ALA A 128 -16.75 -15.79 16.83
C ALA A 128 -16.08 -15.40 15.51
N THR A 129 -16.55 -15.96 14.38
CA THR A 129 -16.06 -15.61 13.04
C THR A 129 -16.31 -14.15 12.70
N ILE A 130 -17.51 -13.64 13.00
CA ILE A 130 -17.87 -12.23 12.77
C ILE A 130 -16.95 -11.29 13.54
N ASN A 131 -16.74 -11.56 14.83
CA ASN A 131 -15.87 -10.75 15.68
C ASN A 131 -14.42 -10.79 15.20
N PHE A 132 -13.92 -11.98 14.82
CA PHE A 132 -12.59 -12.15 14.29
C PHE A 132 -12.37 -11.34 13.00
N VAL A 133 -13.28 -11.45 12.03
CA VAL A 133 -13.19 -10.70 10.76
C VAL A 133 -13.29 -9.20 10.98
N ARG A 134 -14.16 -8.74 11.89
CA ARG A 134 -14.24 -7.33 12.27
C ARG A 134 -12.91 -6.83 12.87
N THR A 135 -12.33 -7.59 13.79
CA THR A 135 -11.04 -7.26 14.43
C THR A 135 -9.90 -7.24 13.41
N ALA A 136 -9.82 -8.22 12.50
CA ALA A 136 -8.81 -8.28 11.46
C ALA A 136 -8.95 -7.12 10.44
N ALA A 137 -10.16 -6.85 9.97
CA ALA A 137 -10.45 -5.74 9.06
C ALA A 137 -10.18 -4.39 9.73
N GLY A 138 -10.62 -4.19 10.97
CA GLY A 138 -10.34 -2.98 11.74
C GLY A 138 -8.84 -2.72 11.92
N THR A 139 -8.08 -3.76 12.29
CA THR A 139 -6.62 -3.68 12.48
C THR A 139 -5.90 -3.32 11.19
N SER A 140 -6.22 -4.01 10.09
CA SER A 140 -5.56 -3.75 8.81
C SER A 140 -5.93 -2.37 8.25
N TYR A 141 -7.19 -1.97 8.37
CA TYR A 141 -7.69 -0.69 7.88
C TYR A 141 -7.11 0.50 8.65
N ILE A 142 -7.01 0.43 9.99
CA ILE A 142 -6.44 1.53 10.78
C ILE A 142 -4.95 1.72 10.50
N VAL A 143 -4.19 0.63 10.31
CA VAL A 143 -2.76 0.73 9.93
C VAL A 143 -2.61 1.36 8.54
N SER A 144 -3.45 0.97 7.58
CA SER A 144 -3.50 1.60 6.25
C SER A 144 -3.85 3.08 6.29
N LEU A 145 -4.84 3.48 7.11
CA LEU A 145 -5.21 4.88 7.30
C LEU A 145 -4.07 5.68 7.94
N PHE A 146 -3.39 5.12 8.93
CA PHE A 146 -2.24 5.75 9.57
C PHE A 146 -1.10 5.96 8.56
N ALA A 147 -0.78 4.94 7.75
CA ALA A 147 0.21 5.05 6.69
C ALA A 147 -0.15 6.13 5.67
N MET A 148 -1.39 6.12 5.17
CA MET A 148 -1.88 7.13 4.23
C MET A 148 -1.80 8.56 4.82
N THR A 149 -2.22 8.72 6.08
CA THR A 149 -2.19 10.01 6.78
C THR A 149 -0.75 10.48 7.01
N ALA A 150 0.15 9.59 7.43
CA ALA A 150 1.56 9.89 7.59
C ALA A 150 2.19 10.34 6.27
N PHE A 151 1.85 9.69 5.15
CA PHE A 151 2.32 10.11 3.83
C PHE A 151 1.78 11.50 3.45
N LEU A 152 0.50 11.75 3.69
CA LEU A 152 -0.10 13.06 3.43
C LEU A 152 0.59 14.18 4.22
N VAL A 153 0.89 13.95 5.50
CA VAL A 153 1.65 14.88 6.34
C VAL A 153 3.05 15.11 5.78
N MET A 154 3.74 14.07 5.31
CA MET A 154 5.07 14.21 4.68
C MET A 154 5.02 15.06 3.41
N VAL A 155 3.98 14.89 2.58
CA VAL A 155 3.81 15.68 1.35
C VAL A 155 3.43 17.14 1.65
N ARG A 156 2.51 17.37 2.60
CA ARG A 156 1.93 18.70 2.86
C ARG A 156 2.73 19.55 3.85
N VAL A 157 3.31 18.95 4.88
CA VAL A 157 4.02 19.66 5.96
C VAL A 157 5.52 19.62 5.75
N LEU A 158 6.07 18.46 5.38
CA LEU A 158 7.52 18.29 5.22
C LEU A 158 8.02 18.63 3.81
N ASN A 159 7.12 19.05 2.91
CA ASN A 159 7.43 19.45 1.52
C ASN A 159 8.22 18.39 0.75
N TRP A 160 7.94 17.11 0.98
CA TRP A 160 8.42 16.05 0.10
C TRP A 160 7.85 16.24 -1.33
N PRO A 161 8.60 15.93 -2.41
CA PRO A 161 10.00 15.48 -2.46
C PRO A 161 11.05 16.60 -2.56
N ALA A 162 10.66 17.88 -2.50
CA ALA A 162 11.53 19.01 -2.81
C ALA A 162 12.78 19.10 -1.93
N ARG A 163 12.72 18.62 -0.67
CA ARG A 163 13.85 18.61 0.27
C ARG A 163 14.80 17.42 0.12
N SER A 164 14.44 16.41 -0.68
CA SER A 164 15.17 15.13 -0.75
C SER A 164 16.16 15.05 -1.91
N GLY A 165 16.47 16.17 -2.57
CA GLY A 165 17.39 16.25 -3.71
C GLY A 165 16.68 16.33 -5.07
N ALA A 166 17.44 16.19 -6.15
CA ALA A 166 16.90 16.23 -7.50
C ALA A 166 16.02 14.99 -7.79
N PHE A 167 14.72 15.21 -7.95
CA PHE A 167 13.75 14.15 -8.26
C PHE A 167 13.80 13.80 -9.76
N ASN A 168 14.28 12.60 -10.08
CA ASN A 168 14.21 12.07 -11.45
C ASN A 168 12.86 11.38 -11.67
N VAL A 169 12.01 12.00 -12.48
CA VAL A 169 10.65 11.53 -12.76
C VAL A 169 10.67 10.16 -13.45
N TRP A 170 11.53 9.97 -14.45
CA TRP A 170 11.56 8.75 -15.27
C TRP A 170 12.01 7.52 -14.50
N VAL A 171 12.99 7.67 -13.61
CA VAL A 171 13.46 6.57 -12.76
C VAL A 171 12.43 6.22 -11.67
N ASN A 172 11.67 7.21 -11.19
CA ASN A 172 10.67 6.99 -10.13
C ASN A 172 9.27 6.64 -10.66
N LEU A 173 9.00 6.82 -11.95
CA LEU A 173 7.75 6.45 -12.61
C LEU A 173 8.04 5.64 -13.89
N PRO A 174 8.63 4.44 -13.76
CA PRO A 174 9.04 3.63 -14.93
C PRO A 174 7.85 3.19 -15.80
N VAL A 175 6.64 3.13 -15.24
CA VAL A 175 5.41 2.75 -15.96
C VAL A 175 4.76 3.94 -16.67
N PHE A 176 5.20 5.18 -16.41
CA PHE A 176 4.65 6.36 -17.04
C PHE A 176 5.38 6.66 -18.36
N ASP A 177 4.66 6.65 -19.47
CA ASP A 177 5.22 6.93 -20.80
C ASP A 177 5.31 8.46 -21.06
N PRO A 178 6.54 9.04 -21.21
CA PRO A 178 6.72 10.42 -21.64
C PRO A 178 6.09 10.74 -22.99
N THR A 179 6.15 9.77 -23.91
CA THR A 179 6.09 9.94 -25.35
C THR A 179 4.69 9.72 -25.92
N ALA A 180 3.74 9.29 -25.08
CA ALA A 180 2.34 9.04 -25.43
C ALA A 180 1.54 10.28 -25.89
N GLY A 181 2.19 11.43 -26.11
CA GLY A 181 1.58 12.66 -26.64
C GLY A 181 0.79 13.48 -25.61
N GLY A 182 0.76 14.81 -25.80
CA GLY A 182 0.14 15.76 -24.87
C GLY A 182 1.05 16.21 -23.72
N ASP A 183 0.57 17.11 -22.87
CA ASP A 183 1.36 17.66 -21.77
C ASP A 183 1.51 16.67 -20.59
N VAL A 184 2.75 16.47 -20.16
CA VAL A 184 3.11 15.54 -19.08
C VAL A 184 2.45 15.93 -17.75
N VAL A 185 2.36 17.23 -17.45
CA VAL A 185 1.79 17.72 -16.18
C VAL A 185 0.30 17.44 -16.12
N GLU A 186 -0.43 17.72 -17.21
CA GLU A 186 -1.86 17.42 -17.30
C GLU A 186 -2.15 15.91 -17.12
N ARG A 187 -1.36 15.05 -17.78
CA ARG A 187 -1.50 13.58 -17.62
C ARG A 187 -1.25 13.14 -16.19
N LEU A 188 -0.19 13.64 -15.55
CA LEU A 188 0.11 13.30 -14.15
C LEU A 188 -1.02 13.73 -13.20
N HIS A 189 -1.62 14.91 -13.39
CA HIS A 189 -2.78 15.32 -12.61
C HIS A 189 -4.01 14.44 -12.83
N ARG A 190 -4.28 14.06 -14.08
CA ARG A 190 -5.38 13.16 -14.41
C ARG A 190 -5.19 11.81 -13.73
N ASP A 191 -4.01 11.22 -13.87
CA ASP A 191 -3.68 9.92 -13.29
C ASP A 191 -3.68 9.99 -11.76
N ALA A 192 -3.21 11.10 -11.17
CA ALA A 192 -3.32 11.35 -9.74
C ALA A 192 -4.76 11.31 -9.24
N ARG A 193 -5.69 12.02 -9.92
CA ARG A 193 -7.11 12.01 -9.58
C ARG A 193 -7.73 10.62 -9.72
N ILE A 194 -7.41 9.91 -10.81
CA ILE A 194 -7.91 8.55 -11.06
C ILE A 194 -7.46 7.60 -9.94
N ASN A 195 -6.17 7.62 -9.57
CA ASN A 195 -5.65 6.79 -8.49
C ASN A 195 -6.35 7.12 -7.15
N ILE A 196 -6.54 8.39 -6.81
CA ILE A 196 -7.24 8.78 -5.57
C ILE A 196 -8.68 8.27 -5.55
N VAL A 197 -9.43 8.45 -6.65
CA VAL A 197 -10.83 8.00 -6.75
C VAL A 197 -10.90 6.46 -6.66
N ILE A 198 -10.09 5.75 -7.43
CA ILE A 198 -10.07 4.28 -7.42
C ILE A 198 -9.70 3.77 -6.04
N GLY A 199 -8.63 4.27 -5.44
CA GLY A 199 -8.20 3.84 -4.12
C GLY A 199 -9.18 4.20 -3.01
N PHE A 200 -10.00 5.25 -3.17
CA PHE A 200 -11.08 5.52 -2.23
C PHE A 200 -12.26 4.56 -2.39
N LEU A 201 -12.62 4.20 -3.63
CA LEU A 201 -13.77 3.33 -3.92
C LEU A 201 -13.50 1.84 -3.66
N LEU A 202 -12.27 1.38 -3.88
CA LEU A 202 -11.91 -0.04 -3.79
C LEU A 202 -12.30 -0.75 -2.48
N PRO A 203 -12.10 -0.17 -1.28
CA PRO A 203 -12.48 -0.82 -0.02
C PRO A 203 -13.98 -1.12 0.08
N PHE A 204 -14.82 -0.39 -0.67
CA PHE A 204 -16.27 -0.57 -0.72
C PHE A 204 -16.68 -1.49 -1.87
N LEU A 205 -16.04 -1.34 -3.03
CA LEU A 205 -16.34 -2.14 -4.22
C LEU A 205 -15.97 -3.61 -4.03
N VAL A 206 -14.82 -3.91 -3.43
CA VAL A 206 -14.34 -5.30 -3.29
C VAL A 206 -15.32 -6.15 -2.47
N PRO A 207 -15.74 -5.77 -1.24
CA PRO A 207 -16.73 -6.55 -0.51
C PRO A 207 -18.08 -6.63 -1.22
N ALA A 208 -18.52 -5.56 -1.89
CA ALA A 208 -19.78 -5.54 -2.62
C ALA A 208 -19.79 -6.54 -3.80
N VAL A 209 -18.74 -6.55 -4.61
CA VAL A 209 -18.59 -7.51 -5.72
C VAL A 209 -18.50 -8.93 -5.21
N VAL A 210 -17.74 -9.17 -4.14
CA VAL A 210 -17.67 -10.49 -3.49
C VAL A 210 -19.04 -10.96 -3.02
N LYS A 211 -19.84 -10.08 -2.40
CA LYS A 211 -21.18 -10.41 -1.94
C LYS A 211 -22.15 -10.69 -3.08
N LEU A 212 -22.04 -9.98 -4.21
CA LEU A 212 -22.88 -10.24 -5.40
C LEU A 212 -22.50 -11.53 -6.12
N ALA A 213 -21.21 -11.90 -6.07
CA ALA A 213 -20.71 -13.11 -6.70
C ALA A 213 -20.82 -14.36 -5.82
N SER A 214 -21.22 -14.24 -4.54
CA SER A 214 -21.24 -15.37 -3.59
C SER A 214 -22.24 -16.47 -3.95
N ASP A 215 -23.25 -16.17 -4.76
CA ASP A 215 -24.22 -17.17 -5.24
C ASP A 215 -23.69 -17.95 -6.46
N LEU A 216 -22.62 -17.45 -7.11
CA LEU A 216 -22.00 -18.04 -8.31
C LEU A 216 -20.62 -18.64 -8.03
N LEU A 217 -19.95 -18.20 -6.97
CA LEU A 217 -18.65 -18.68 -6.51
C LEU A 217 -18.85 -19.43 -5.21
N GLU A 218 -18.25 -20.62 -5.07
CA GLU A 218 -18.16 -21.28 -3.77
C GLU A 218 -17.64 -20.28 -2.72
N PRO A 219 -18.14 -20.32 -1.46
CA PRO A 219 -17.75 -19.37 -0.43
C PRO A 219 -16.23 -19.27 -0.38
N ILE A 220 -15.70 -18.05 -0.59
CA ILE A 220 -14.25 -17.78 -0.59
C ILE A 220 -13.66 -18.55 0.59
N THR A 221 -12.62 -19.33 0.31
CA THR A 221 -11.90 -20.19 1.27
C THR A 221 -11.09 -19.36 2.28
N LEU A 222 -11.78 -18.46 2.99
CA LEU A 222 -11.36 -17.78 4.21
C LEU A 222 -11.09 -18.77 5.35
N GLN A 223 -11.32 -20.07 5.13
CA GLN A 223 -10.98 -21.14 6.05
C GLN A 223 -9.47 -21.33 6.20
N HIS A 224 -8.67 -21.01 5.17
CA HIS A 224 -7.21 -21.10 5.26
C HIS A 224 -6.62 -19.81 5.88
N PRO A 225 -5.88 -19.91 7.01
CA PRO A 225 -5.36 -18.75 7.73
C PRO A 225 -4.45 -17.84 6.88
N GLN A 226 -3.58 -18.42 6.04
CA GLN A 226 -2.70 -17.64 5.17
C GLN A 226 -3.49 -16.84 4.12
N THR A 227 -4.45 -17.49 3.47
CA THR A 227 -5.35 -16.86 2.49
C THR A 227 -6.06 -15.68 3.13
N LEU A 228 -6.61 -15.87 4.32
CA LEU A 228 -7.30 -14.81 5.05
C LEU A 228 -6.39 -13.61 5.36
N ILE A 229 -5.17 -13.85 5.85
CA ILE A 229 -4.20 -12.77 6.12
C ILE A 229 -3.95 -11.95 4.86
N TRP A 230 -3.65 -12.61 3.74
CA TRP A 230 -3.33 -11.94 2.49
C TRP A 230 -4.54 -11.22 1.88
N THR A 231 -5.73 -11.82 1.93
CA THR A 231 -6.97 -11.18 1.43
C THR A 231 -7.28 -9.91 2.21
N ILE A 232 -7.24 -9.95 3.55
CA ILE A 232 -7.53 -8.78 4.39
C ILE A 232 -6.41 -7.73 4.25
N ALA A 233 -5.15 -8.16 4.22
CA ALA A 233 -4.03 -7.26 3.99
C ALA A 233 -4.14 -6.55 2.64
N ALA A 234 -4.42 -7.28 1.56
CA ALA A 234 -4.59 -6.71 0.22
C ALA A 234 -5.77 -5.73 0.17
N TRP A 235 -6.92 -6.12 0.75
CA TRP A 235 -8.12 -5.27 0.81
C TRP A 235 -7.85 -3.93 1.49
N ALA A 236 -7.11 -3.90 2.61
CA ALA A 236 -6.81 -2.66 3.30
C ALA A 236 -5.62 -1.89 2.69
N PHE A 237 -4.57 -2.60 2.24
CA PHE A 237 -3.29 -1.99 1.86
C PHE A 237 -3.26 -1.49 0.41
N LEU A 238 -3.85 -2.23 -0.54
CA LEU A 238 -3.82 -1.85 -1.95
C LEU A 238 -4.50 -0.49 -2.18
N PRO A 239 -5.70 -0.23 -1.65
CA PRO A 239 -6.36 1.05 -1.89
C PRO A 239 -5.59 2.23 -1.27
N ALA A 240 -5.04 2.05 -0.07
CA ALA A 240 -4.16 3.04 0.56
C ALA A 240 -2.90 3.30 -0.28
N SER A 241 -2.27 2.26 -0.83
CA SER A 241 -1.10 2.40 -1.71
C SER A 241 -1.42 3.16 -2.99
N ILE A 242 -2.59 2.92 -3.59
CA ILE A 242 -3.04 3.62 -4.79
C ILE A 242 -3.34 5.09 -4.48
N ILE A 243 -3.99 5.41 -3.35
CA ILE A 243 -4.19 6.80 -2.92
C ILE A 243 -2.85 7.52 -2.71
N MET A 244 -1.92 6.90 -1.97
CA MET A 244 -0.58 7.48 -1.76
C MET A 244 0.13 7.74 -3.10
N ARG A 245 0.04 6.80 -4.05
CA ARG A 245 0.57 6.97 -5.41
C ARG A 245 -0.05 8.18 -6.11
N GLY A 246 -1.37 8.33 -6.05
CA GLY A 246 -2.07 9.48 -6.62
C GLY A 246 -1.64 10.82 -5.99
N ILE A 247 -1.51 10.87 -4.66
CA ILE A 247 -0.99 12.05 -3.95
C ILE A 247 0.44 12.39 -4.42
N ALA A 248 1.30 11.38 -4.56
CA ALA A 248 2.68 11.56 -5.00
C ALA A 248 2.75 12.09 -6.44
N MET A 249 1.99 11.51 -7.36
CA MET A 249 1.91 11.96 -8.76
C MET A 249 1.41 13.40 -8.86
N GLY A 250 0.36 13.76 -8.12
CA GLY A 250 -0.17 15.12 -8.09
C GLY A 250 0.87 16.13 -7.61
N LYS A 251 1.60 15.80 -6.52
CA LYS A 251 2.67 16.66 -6.01
C LYS A 251 3.82 16.85 -7.00
N ILE A 252 4.17 15.80 -7.74
CA ILE A 252 5.22 15.88 -8.77
C ILE A 252 4.77 16.78 -9.93
N ALA A 253 3.51 16.67 -10.35
CA ALA A 253 2.93 17.53 -11.37
C ALA A 253 3.02 19.01 -10.97
N ASP A 254 2.57 19.34 -9.74
CA ASP A 254 2.65 20.71 -9.19
C ASP A 254 4.10 21.24 -9.23
N MET A 255 5.07 20.42 -8.83
CA MET A 255 6.48 20.81 -8.82
C MET A 255 7.06 21.04 -10.22
N ILE A 256 6.65 20.24 -11.21
CA ILE A 256 7.09 20.43 -12.60
C ILE A 256 6.49 21.72 -13.14
N GLU A 257 5.22 21.99 -12.85
CA GLU A 257 4.55 23.23 -13.25
C GLU A 257 5.23 24.46 -12.66
N GLU A 258 5.53 24.46 -11.34
CA GLU A 258 6.25 25.54 -10.68
C GLU A 258 7.65 25.76 -11.28
N LYS A 259 8.39 24.70 -11.59
CA LYS A 259 9.71 24.82 -12.23
C LYS A 259 9.62 25.41 -13.62
N ARG A 260 8.63 25.00 -14.42
CA ARG A 260 8.39 25.60 -15.76
C ARG A 260 8.09 27.08 -15.65
N LYS A 261 7.18 27.48 -14.74
CA LYS A 261 6.83 28.89 -14.51
C LYS A 261 8.05 29.74 -14.15
N ARG A 262 8.94 29.24 -13.29
CA ARG A 262 10.19 29.95 -12.92
C ARG A 262 11.15 30.08 -14.10
N ALA A 263 11.35 29.01 -14.87
CA ALA A 263 12.22 29.04 -16.04
C ALA A 263 11.73 30.03 -17.12
N TYR A 264 10.40 30.13 -17.33
CA TYR A 264 9.83 31.13 -18.24
C TYR A 264 10.05 32.56 -17.74
N ALA A 265 9.84 32.81 -16.44
CA ALA A 265 10.08 34.13 -15.85
C ALA A 265 11.56 34.55 -15.92
N GLU A 266 12.50 33.61 -15.69
CA GLU A 266 13.94 33.86 -15.82
C GLU A 266 14.32 34.21 -17.27
N ALA A 267 13.79 33.47 -18.25
CA ALA A 267 14.03 33.75 -19.67
C ALA A 267 13.48 35.12 -20.13
N GLU A 268 12.32 35.53 -19.58
CA GLU A 268 11.72 36.83 -19.87
C GLU A 268 12.58 37.99 -19.31
N LEU A 269 13.12 37.82 -18.10
CA LEU A 269 14.04 38.80 -17.49
C LEU A 269 15.38 38.91 -18.24
N GLU A 270 15.92 37.79 -18.73
CA GLU A 270 17.13 37.79 -19.57
C GLU A 270 16.89 38.51 -20.90
N HIS A 271 15.73 38.28 -21.52
CA HIS A 271 15.34 38.95 -22.76
C HIS A 271 15.19 40.47 -22.56
N ASP A 272 14.52 40.92 -21.50
CA ASP A 272 14.33 42.35 -21.23
C ASP A 272 15.66 43.07 -20.88
N ASN A 273 16.53 42.42 -20.10
CA ASN A 273 17.88 42.95 -19.80
C ASN A 273 18.78 42.98 -21.04
N GLY A 274 18.65 42.03 -21.96
CA GLY A 274 19.39 42.01 -23.23
C GLY A 274 19.01 43.18 -24.16
N PHE A 275 17.76 43.64 -24.11
CA PHE A 275 17.29 44.81 -24.86
C PHE A 275 17.73 46.16 -24.26
N GLN A 276 18.03 46.22 -22.96
CA GLN A 276 18.52 47.45 -22.32
C GLN A 276 20.03 47.69 -22.52
N LEU A 277 20.79 46.70 -22.98
CA LEU A 277 22.24 46.76 -23.18
C LEU A 277 22.67 46.89 -24.65
N ALA A 278 21.71 47.00 -25.58
CA ALA A 278 21.92 47.19 -27.03
C ALA A 278 21.50 48.61 -27.47
#